data_AF-A0A9E2FI65-F1
#
_entry.id   AF-A0A9E2FI65-F1
#
_cell.length_a   1.000
_cell.length_b   1.000
_cell.length_c   1.000
_cell.angle_alpha   90.00
_cell.angle_beta   90.00
_cell.angle_gamma   90.00
#
_symmetry.space_group_name_H-M   'P 1'
#
loop_
_entity.id
_entity.type
_entity.pdbx_description
1 polymer ?
#
loop_
_entity_poly.entity_id
_entity_poly.type
_entity_poly.pdbx_seq_one_letter_code
_entity_poly.pdbx_strand_id
1 'polypeptide(L)'
;MPKLLASAVVIGALVALAVALNPGPEAHREKIREVVAQRSPVAGLFGLGALTAFTSTYHPLAVASYTTTNGRTLSIGAFGTVFVLDPATPD
;
A
#
# COMPACT_ATOMS: atom_id res chain seq x y z
N MET A 1 21.85 -32.07 0.83
CA MET A 1 20.37 -32.11 0.85
C MET A 1 19.70 -31.48 2.08
N PRO A 2 20.09 -31.72 3.34
CA PRO A 2 19.34 -31.17 4.50
C PRO A 2 19.37 -29.64 4.58
N LYS A 3 20.49 -29.01 4.17
CA LYS A 3 20.60 -27.55 4.12
C LYS A 3 19.65 -26.91 3.10
N LEU A 4 19.40 -27.56 1.96
CA LEU A 4 18.49 -27.06 0.93
C LEU A 4 17.03 -27.18 1.38
N LEU A 5 16.67 -28.27 2.06
CA LEU A 5 15.37 -28.44 2.69
C LEU A 5 15.14 -27.40 3.80
N ALA A 6 16.13 -27.19 4.67
CA ALA A 6 16.06 -26.16 5.71
C ALA A 6 15.91 -24.75 5.10
N SER A 7 16.70 -24.40 4.08
CA SER A 7 16.57 -23.12 3.37
C SER A 7 15.19 -22.96 2.72
N ALA A 8 14.64 -24.01 2.10
CA ALA A 8 13.32 -23.96 1.48
C ALA A 8 12.21 -23.72 2.52
N VAL A 9 12.29 -24.36 3.70
CA VAL A 9 11.35 -24.15 4.79
C VAL A 9 11.43 -22.72 5.32
N VAL A 10 12.63 -22.18 5.53
CA VAL A 10 12.84 -20.80 5.99
C VAL A 10 12.28 -19.80 4.96
N ILE A 11 12.58 -19.99 3.67
CA ILE A 11 12.06 -19.13 2.60
C ILE A 11 10.52 -19.21 2.55
N GLY A 12 9.95 -20.42 2.64
CA GLY A 12 8.51 -20.61 2.66
C GLY A 12 7.83 -19.88 3.83
N ALA A 13 8.43 -19.95 5.03
CA ALA A 13 7.94 -19.24 6.21
C ALA A 13 8.00 -17.71 6.04
N LEU A 14 9.09 -17.18 5.46
CA LEU A 14 9.23 -15.76 5.18
C LEU A 14 8.20 -15.25 4.16
N VAL A 15 7.93 -16.03 3.11
CA VAL A 15 6.92 -15.68 2.10
C VAL A 15 5.52 -15.71 2.71
N ALA A 16 5.18 -16.76 3.49
CA ALA A 16 3.89 -16.84 4.17
C ALA A 16 3.67 -15.66 5.13
N LEU A 17 4.72 -15.26 5.86
CA LEU A 17 4.67 -14.10 6.74
C LEU A 17 4.48 -12.79 5.95
N ALA A 18 5.16 -12.62 4.81
CA ALA A 18 5.01 -11.46 3.96
C ALA A 18 3.59 -11.33 3.37
N VAL A 19 2.98 -12.45 2.97
CA VAL A 19 1.58 -12.50 2.50
C VAL A 19 0.62 -12.14 3.64
N ALA A 20 0.81 -12.73 4.83
CA ALA A 20 -0.06 -12.49 5.98
C ALA A 20 0.01 -11.03 6.47
N LEU A 21 1.17 -10.39 6.33
CA LEU A 21 1.37 -8.99 6.67
C LEU A 21 1.03 -8.04 5.52
N ASN A 22 0.64 -8.52 4.33
CA ASN A 22 0.39 -7.63 3.20
C ASN A 22 -0.83 -6.71 3.49
N PRO A 23 -0.66 -5.38 3.52
CA PRO A 23 -1.75 -4.48 3.88
C PRO A 23 -2.89 -4.54 2.86
N GLY A 24 -4.10 -4.66 3.38
CA GLY A 24 -5.33 -4.68 2.59
C GLY A 24 -5.78 -3.30 2.11
N PRO A 25 -6.81 -3.23 1.24
CA PRO A 25 -7.26 -1.99 0.63
C PRO A 25 -7.71 -0.93 1.65
N GLU A 26 -8.26 -1.33 2.79
CA GLU A 26 -8.69 -0.43 3.87
C GLU A 26 -7.50 0.31 4.49
N ALA A 27 -6.39 -0.39 4.75
CA ALA A 27 -5.16 0.20 5.28
C ALA A 27 -4.55 1.24 4.32
N HIS A 28 -4.64 0.97 3.01
CA HIS A 28 -4.26 1.94 1.98
C HIS A 28 -5.13 3.20 2.03
N ARG A 29 -6.46 3.04 2.11
CA ARG A 29 -7.39 4.17 2.15
C ARG A 29 -7.20 5.03 3.40
N GLU A 30 -6.97 4.40 4.54
CA GLU A 30 -6.71 5.12 5.80
C GLU A 30 -5.42 5.93 5.73
N LYS A 31 -4.33 5.33 5.24
CA LYS A 31 -3.04 6.03 5.10
C LYS A 31 -3.12 7.19 4.10
N ILE A 32 -3.83 7.02 2.98
CA ILE A 32 -4.06 8.10 2.01
C ILE A 32 -4.81 9.28 2.66
N ARG A 33 -5.87 9.00 3.43
CA ARG A 33 -6.63 10.05 4.14
C ARG A 33 -5.76 10.80 5.15
N GLU A 34 -4.98 10.06 5.94
CA GLU A 34 -4.07 10.64 6.94
C GLU A 34 -3.04 11.56 6.28
N VAL A 35 -2.35 11.07 5.24
CA VAL A 35 -1.30 11.82 4.54
C VAL A 35 -1.85 13.05 3.84
N VAL A 36 -3.02 12.96 3.21
CA VAL A 36 -3.67 14.12 2.57
C VAL A 36 -4.11 15.16 3.60
N ALA A 37 -4.69 14.73 4.74
CA ALA A 37 -5.10 15.63 5.81
C ALA A 37 -3.92 16.34 6.49
N GLN A 38 -2.79 15.63 6.69
CA GLN A 38 -1.56 16.22 7.24
C GLN A 38 -0.94 17.26 6.30
N ARG A 39 -1.01 17.03 4.98
CA ARG A 39 -0.40 17.91 3.97
C ARG A 39 -1.25 19.12 3.62
N SER A 40 -2.57 18.98 3.61
CA SER A 40 -3.48 20.08 3.37
C SER A 40 -4.72 19.92 4.26
N PRO A 41 -4.79 20.63 5.39
CA PRO A 41 -5.95 20.64 6.27
C PRO A 41 -7.22 21.07 5.52
N VAL A 42 -7.07 21.96 4.54
CA VAL A 42 -8.14 22.42 3.64
C VAL A 42 -8.62 21.27 2.74
N ALA A 43 -7.70 20.53 2.09
CA ALA A 43 -8.07 19.36 1.29
C ALA A 43 -8.67 18.21 2.13
N GLY A 44 -8.23 18.06 3.38
CA GLY A 44 -8.82 17.18 4.38
C GLY A 44 -10.25 17.58 4.74
N LEU A 45 -10.50 18.87 4.95
CA LEU A 45 -11.83 19.43 5.24
C LEU A 45 -12.81 19.24 4.07
N PHE A 46 -12.33 19.34 2.83
CA PHE A 46 -13.12 19.08 1.62
C PHE A 46 -13.22 17.60 1.24
N GLY A 47 -12.65 16.67 2.03
CA GLY A 47 -12.75 15.24 1.79
C GLY A 47 -12.02 14.76 0.52
N LEU A 48 -11.10 15.55 -0.04
CA LEU A 48 -10.34 15.16 -1.23
C LEU A 48 -9.52 13.89 -0.98
N GLY A 49 -8.98 13.72 0.23
CA GLY A 49 -8.30 12.47 0.62
C GLY A 49 -9.23 11.25 0.65
N ALA A 50 -10.52 11.43 0.98
CA ALA A 50 -11.50 10.36 0.94
C ALA A 50 -11.93 10.02 -0.50
N LEU A 51 -12.04 11.02 -1.37
CA LEU A 51 -12.31 10.83 -2.80
C LEU A 51 -11.16 10.13 -3.51
N THR A 52 -9.92 10.57 -3.29
CA THR A 52 -8.72 9.93 -3.86
C THR A 52 -8.57 8.49 -3.36
N ALA A 53 -8.80 8.25 -2.06
CA ALA A 53 -8.80 6.89 -1.52
C ALA A 53 -9.93 6.01 -2.11
N PHE A 54 -11.10 6.60 -2.39
CA PHE A 54 -12.25 5.88 -2.96
C PHE A 54 -12.10 5.59 -4.45
N THR A 55 -11.51 6.49 -5.23
CA THR A 55 -11.23 6.30 -6.66
C THR A 55 -9.96 5.48 -6.91
N SER A 56 -9.18 5.20 -5.87
CA SER A 56 -7.99 4.35 -6.00
C SER A 56 -8.37 2.88 -6.19
N THR A 57 -7.83 2.28 -7.26
CA THR A 57 -7.99 0.86 -7.57
C THR A 57 -6.88 0.08 -6.88
N TYR A 58 -7.25 -0.90 -6.07
CA TYR A 58 -6.33 -1.77 -5.35
C TYR A 58 -5.86 -2.94 -6.21
N HIS A 59 -4.55 -3.15 -6.26
CA HIS A 59 -3.91 -4.25 -6.96
C HIS A 59 -3.08 -5.07 -5.97
N PRO A 60 -3.51 -6.31 -5.66
CA PRO A 60 -2.72 -7.21 -4.84
C PRO A 60 -1.55 -7.79 -5.66
N LEU A 61 -0.33 -7.65 -5.16
CA LEU A 61 0.79 -8.52 -5.50
C LEU A 61 0.91 -9.56 -4.37
N ALA A 62 1.51 -10.73 -4.60
CA ALA A 62 1.50 -11.78 -3.58
C ALA A 62 2.05 -11.32 -2.20
N VAL A 63 3.15 -10.57 -2.20
CA VAL A 63 3.85 -10.08 -0.99
C VAL A 63 3.83 -8.56 -0.83
N ALA A 64 3.11 -7.88 -1.71
CA ALA A 64 3.02 -6.43 -1.74
C ALA A 64 1.64 -6.03 -2.27
N SER A 65 1.29 -4.78 -2.20
CA SER A 65 0.05 -4.27 -2.77
C SER A 65 0.31 -2.86 -3.24
N TYR A 66 -0.45 -2.41 -4.21
CA TYR A 66 -0.38 -1.01 -4.61
C TYR A 66 -1.76 -0.51 -4.99
N THR A 67 -1.96 0.79 -4.86
CA THR A 67 -3.16 1.44 -5.37
C THR A 67 -2.81 2.39 -6.49
N THR A 68 -3.69 2.49 -7.49
CA THR A 68 -3.54 3.42 -8.61
C THR A 68 -4.76 4.33 -8.73
N THR A 69 -4.56 5.55 -9.21
CA THR A 69 -5.64 6.49 -9.57
C THR A 69 -5.25 7.15 -10.91
N ASN A 70 -6.17 7.19 -11.88
CA ASN A 70 -5.92 7.74 -13.22
C ASN A 70 -4.63 7.22 -13.89
N GLY A 71 -4.32 5.93 -13.73
CA GLY A 71 -3.13 5.30 -14.32
C GLY A 71 -1.81 5.59 -13.60
N ARG A 72 -1.82 6.27 -12.45
CA ARG A 72 -0.62 6.56 -11.64
C ARG A 72 -0.67 5.83 -10.30
N THR A 73 0.48 5.28 -9.86
CA THR A 73 0.62 4.63 -8.56
C THR A 73 0.55 5.65 -7.44
N LEU A 74 -0.39 5.46 -6.52
CA LEU A 74 -0.69 6.39 -5.43
C LEU A 74 -0.23 5.88 -4.07
N SER A 75 -0.13 4.56 -3.90
CA SER A 75 0.50 3.99 -2.71
C SER A 75 1.02 2.59 -2.98
N ILE A 76 2.01 2.18 -2.20
CA ILE A 76 2.60 0.84 -2.20
C ILE A 76 2.58 0.33 -0.77
N GLY A 77 2.15 -0.91 -0.60
CA GLY A 77 2.06 -1.63 0.64
C GLY A 77 2.97 -2.85 0.58
N ALA A 78 3.74 -3.09 1.62
CA ALA A 78 4.53 -4.31 1.77
C ALA A 78 4.84 -4.51 3.25
N PHE A 79 4.91 -5.77 3.70
CA PHE A 79 5.32 -6.13 5.06
C PHE A 79 4.55 -5.34 6.16
N GLY A 80 3.25 -5.14 6.01
CA GLY A 80 2.39 -4.46 7.00
C GLY A 80 2.46 -2.94 6.98
N THR A 81 3.29 -2.36 6.10
CA THR A 81 3.47 -0.91 6.02
C THR A 81 2.94 -0.39 4.70
N VAL A 82 2.24 0.74 4.74
CA VAL A 82 1.75 1.47 3.56
C VAL A 82 2.55 2.76 3.38
N PHE A 83 3.07 2.96 2.19
CA PHE A 83 3.76 4.16 1.75
C PHE A 83 2.91 4.85 0.68
N VAL A 84 2.51 6.09 0.91
CA VAL A 84 1.77 6.91 -0.07
C VAL A 84 2.79 7.61 -0.97
N LEU A 85 2.71 7.37 -2.27
CA LEU A 85 3.52 8.01 -3.29
C LEU A 85 2.75 9.21 -3.83
N ASP A 86 3.40 10.37 -3.84
CA ASP A 86 2.77 11.65 -4.18
C ASP A 86 2.41 11.74 -5.67
N PRO A 87 1.18 12.12 -6.04
CA PRO A 87 0.88 12.62 -7.36
C PRO A 87 0.80 14.15 -7.33
N ALA A 88 1.91 14.84 -6.99
CA ALA A 88 1.90 16.30 -6.91
C ALA A 88 3.17 16.94 -7.47
N THR A 89 3.32 16.84 -8.78
CA THR A 89 3.80 17.96 -9.60
C THR A 89 3.24 17.80 -11.01
N PRO A 90 2.34 18.67 -11.45
CA PRO A 90 2.21 18.99 -12.87
C PRO A 90 3.49 19.73 -13.27
N ASP A 91 4.12 19.28 -14.36
CA ASP A 91 5.19 20.03 -15.03
C ASP A 91 4.61 21.27 -15.72
#